data_AF-A0A524IKI1-F1
#
_entry.id   AF-A0A524IKI1-F1
#
_cell.length_a   1.000
_cell.length_b   1.000
_cell.length_c   1.000
_cell.angle_alpha   90.00
_cell.angle_beta   90.00
_cell.angle_gamma   90.00
#
_symmetry.space_group_name_H-M   'P 1'
#
loop_
_entity.id
_entity.type
_entity.pdbx_description
1 polymer ?
#
loop_
_entity_poly.entity_id
_entity_poly.type
_entity_poly.pdbx_seq_one_letter_code
_entity_poly.pdbx_strand_id
1 'polypeptide(L)'
;MDYLTLHTGKVFQLPFDTIVLFATNLEPAKLADEAFLRRIRNKIYIGDPTPERFKQIFEEVCKKKSVLYDEAGVDYLLKDVYEKYQLNMRSCHPRDILEQIVSIAKFNSVPPTLSKTFIDRACHTYFFVEAAEYDQKMS
;
A
#
# COMPACT_ATOMS: atom_id res chain seq x y z
N MET A 1 9.48 26.64 -17.38
CA MET A 1 8.81 27.45 -18.41
C MET A 1 9.06 26.73 -19.72
N ASP A 2 8.07 25.98 -20.18
CA ASP A 2 8.17 25.24 -21.44
C ASP A 2 7.66 26.09 -22.59
N TYR A 3 8.36 26.03 -23.72
CA TYR A 3 8.05 26.80 -24.92
C TYR A 3 7.79 25.82 -26.06
N LEU A 4 6.61 25.91 -26.67
CA LEU A 4 6.28 25.18 -27.89
C LEU A 4 6.46 26.10 -29.09
N THR A 5 7.30 25.68 -30.03
CA THR A 5 7.55 26.37 -31.29
C THR A 5 6.69 25.75 -32.37
N LEU A 6 5.77 26.53 -32.95
CA LEU A 6 5.02 26.10 -34.13
C LEU A 6 5.95 26.07 -35.36
N HIS A 7 5.63 25.26 -36.36
CA HIS A 7 6.35 25.21 -37.65
C HIS A 7 6.42 26.56 -38.38
N THR A 8 5.60 27.54 -37.95
CA THR A 8 5.56 28.92 -38.43
C THR A 8 6.50 29.87 -37.65
N GLY A 9 7.28 29.37 -36.68
CA GLY A 9 8.23 30.15 -35.89
C GLY A 9 7.62 30.96 -34.73
N LYS A 10 6.30 30.93 -34.54
CA LYS A 10 5.66 31.54 -33.37
C LYS A 10 5.84 30.68 -32.13
N VAL A 11 6.30 31.32 -31.06
CA VAL A 11 6.42 30.75 -29.72
C VAL A 11 5.31 31.36 -28.86
N PHE A 12 4.52 30.52 -28.18
CA PHE A 12 3.49 30.98 -27.25
C PHE A 12 3.62 30.28 -25.91
N GLN A 13 3.31 31.01 -24.83
CA GLN A 13 3.34 30.48 -23.46
C GLN A 13 2.02 29.76 -23.17
N LEU A 14 2.12 28.50 -22.76
CA LEU A 14 1.02 27.75 -22.19
C LEU A 14 1.11 27.86 -20.66
N PRO A 15 0.14 28.52 -19.98
CA PRO A 15 0.06 28.44 -18.54
C PRO A 15 -0.37 27.01 -18.18
N PHE A 16 0.52 26.23 -17.60
CA PHE A 16 0.15 24.98 -16.95
C PHE A 16 0.16 25.21 -15.43
N ASP A 17 -0.92 24.81 -14.75
CA ASP A 17 -0.99 24.80 -13.30
C ASP A 17 -0.48 23.45 -12.80
N THR A 18 0.74 23.39 -12.27
CA THR A 18 1.26 22.19 -11.58
C THR A 18 0.89 22.19 -10.11
N ILE A 19 0.29 21.08 -9.66
CA ILE A 19 0.24 20.73 -8.24
C ILE A 19 1.49 19.91 -7.92
N VAL A 20 2.39 20.44 -7.08
CA VAL A 20 3.58 19.73 -6.65
C VAL A 20 3.26 18.93 -5.38
N LEU A 21 3.35 17.60 -5.45
CA LEU A 21 3.29 16.70 -4.30
C LEU A 21 4.70 16.23 -3.93
N PHE A 22 5.08 16.42 -2.67
CA PHE A 22 6.27 15.83 -2.08
C PHE A 22 5.85 14.68 -1.15
N ALA A 23 6.31 13.46 -1.44
CA ALA A 23 6.15 12.30 -0.57
C ALA A 23 7.53 11.84 -0.11
N THR A 24 7.79 11.94 1.19
CA THR A 24 9.11 11.68 1.77
C THR A 24 8.96 11.28 3.23
N ASN A 25 9.85 10.40 3.68
CA ASN A 25 9.96 10.02 5.10
C ASN A 25 10.87 10.98 5.88
N LEU A 26 11.41 12.02 5.23
CA LEU A 26 12.25 13.05 5.84
C LEU A 26 11.41 14.25 6.30
N GLU A 27 11.80 14.85 7.41
CA GLU A 27 11.16 16.06 7.91
C GLU A 27 11.25 17.19 6.88
N PRO A 28 10.17 17.98 6.68
CA PRO A 28 10.14 19.04 5.67
C PRO A 28 11.29 20.05 5.81
N ALA A 29 11.73 20.34 7.03
CA ALA A 29 12.84 21.25 7.31
C ALA A 29 14.20 20.75 6.78
N LYS A 30 14.33 19.44 6.50
CA LYS A 30 15.51 18.84 5.88
C LYS A 30 15.42 18.78 4.35
N LEU A 31 14.25 19.03 3.77
CA LEU A 31 14.05 18.99 2.32
C LEU A 31 14.44 20.29 1.61
N ALA A 32 14.22 21.44 2.23
CA ALA A 32 14.39 22.73 1.57
C ALA A 32 14.51 23.89 2.57
N ASP A 33 14.89 25.06 2.05
CA ASP A 33 14.94 26.29 2.82
C ASP A 33 13.53 26.78 3.23
N GLU A 34 13.50 27.69 4.20
CA GLU A 34 12.25 28.23 4.75
C GLU A 34 11.40 28.96 3.68
N ALA A 35 12.06 29.57 2.68
CA ALA A 35 11.43 30.31 1.59
C ALA A 35 10.69 29.39 0.61
N PHE A 36 11.20 28.18 0.38
CA PHE A 36 10.55 27.14 -0.42
C PHE A 36 9.37 26.52 0.33
N LEU A 37 9.54 26.24 1.64
CA LEU A 37 8.48 25.64 2.47
C LEU A 37 7.26 26.55 2.64
N ARG A 38 7.41 27.88 2.63
CA ARG A 38 6.28 28.84 2.69
C ARG A 38 5.30 28.73 1.52
N ARG A 39 5.69 28.10 0.41
CA ARG A 39 4.82 27.87 -0.75
C ARG A 39 4.13 26.50 -0.73
N ILE A 40 4.47 25.63 0.22
CA ILE A 40 3.82 24.33 0.43
C ILE A 40 2.78 24.49 1.56
N ARG A 41 1.54 24.83 1.18
CA ARG A 41 0.47 25.12 2.15
C ARG A 41 -0.03 23.91 2.94
N ASN A 42 -0.06 22.73 2.33
CA ASN A 42 -0.66 21.52 2.93
C ASN A 42 0.42 20.53 3.36
N LYS A 43 0.64 20.42 4.68
CA LYS A 43 1.45 19.34 5.28
C LYS A 43 0.48 18.25 5.75
N ILE A 44 0.30 17.21 4.95
CA ILE A 44 -0.55 16.07 5.31
C ILE A 44 0.37 14.97 5.86
N TYR A 45 0.30 14.73 7.16
CA TYR A 45 0.95 13.58 7.77
C TYR A 45 0.12 12.33 7.49
N ILE A 46 0.73 11.33 6.86
CA ILE A 46 0.13 10.01 6.69
C ILE A 46 0.70 9.14 7.81
N GLY A 47 -0.04 9.06 8.91
CA GLY A 47 0.31 8.20 10.04
C GLY A 47 0.03 6.73 9.75
N ASP A 48 0.50 5.90 10.67
CA ASP A 48 0.12 4.49 10.71
C ASP A 48 -1.39 4.36 10.96
N PRO A 49 -2.10 3.48 10.24
CA PRO A 49 -3.53 3.32 10.39
C PRO A 49 -3.86 2.70 11.75
N THR A 50 -5.01 3.11 12.33
CA THR A 50 -5.63 2.35 13.42
C THR A 50 -6.12 0.99 12.90
N PRO A 51 -6.38 -0.02 13.76
CA PRO A 51 -6.90 -1.31 13.33
C PRO A 51 -8.19 -1.19 12.49
N GLU A 52 -9.11 -0.29 12.87
CA GLU A 52 -10.35 -0.05 12.14
C GLU A 52 -10.05 0.57 10.77
N ARG A 53 -9.12 1.52 10.71
CA ARG A 53 -8.71 2.12 9.44
C ARG A 53 -7.99 1.11 8.56
N PHE A 54 -7.20 0.22 9.15
CA PHE A 54 -6.51 -0.85 8.44
C PHE A 54 -7.52 -1.80 7.77
N LYS A 55 -8.55 -2.24 8.51
CA LYS A 55 -9.66 -3.04 7.97
C LYS A 55 -10.36 -2.34 6.80
N GLN A 56 -10.70 -1.06 6.94
CA GLN A 56 -11.33 -0.27 5.85
C GLN A 56 -10.44 -0.21 4.60
N ILE A 57 -9.13 0.05 4.77
CA ILE A 57 -8.19 0.06 3.64
C ILE A 57 -8.17 -1.33 2.99
N PHE A 58 -8.15 -2.39 3.80
CA PHE A 58 -8.12 -3.77 3.33
C PHE A 58 -9.37 -4.13 2.51
N GLU A 59 -10.56 -3.73 2.97
CA GLU A 59 -11.82 -3.91 2.26
C GLU A 59 -11.81 -3.20 0.90
N GLU A 60 -11.35 -1.95 0.85
CA GLU A 60 -11.25 -1.18 -0.39
C GLU A 60 -10.25 -1.79 -1.39
N VAL A 61 -9.13 -2.34 -0.90
CA VAL A 61 -8.17 -3.04 -1.76
C VAL A 61 -8.75 -4.37 -2.27
N CYS A 62 -9.49 -5.11 -1.43
CA CYS A 62 -10.21 -6.33 -1.84
C CYS A 62 -11.20 -6.04 -2.98
N LYS A 63 -12.02 -4.99 -2.85
CA LYS A 63 -12.94 -4.53 -3.91
C LYS A 63 -12.20 -4.23 -5.21
N LYS A 64 -11.08 -3.49 -5.15
CA LYS A 64 -10.28 -3.12 -6.32
C LYS A 64 -9.62 -4.31 -7.03
N LYS A 65 -9.29 -5.37 -6.29
CA LYS A 65 -8.64 -6.58 -6.82
C LYS A 65 -9.64 -7.73 -7.07
N SER A 66 -10.94 -7.48 -6.89
CA SER A 66 -12.01 -8.48 -7.03
C SER A 66 -11.80 -9.72 -6.15
N VAL A 67 -11.30 -9.52 -4.93
CA VAL A 67 -11.18 -10.56 -3.89
C VAL A 67 -12.31 -10.38 -2.89
N LEU A 68 -12.94 -11.47 -2.45
CA LEU A 68 -13.97 -11.41 -1.43
C LEU A 68 -13.34 -10.99 -0.08
N TYR A 69 -13.86 -9.90 0.49
CA TYR A 69 -13.46 -9.47 1.83
C TYR A 69 -14.05 -10.42 2.87
N ASP A 70 -13.22 -10.83 3.82
CA ASP A 70 -13.58 -11.66 4.96
C ASP A 70 -12.99 -11.00 6.22
N GLU A 71 -13.87 -10.52 7.09
CA GLU A 71 -13.48 -9.85 8.32
C GLU A 71 -12.72 -10.79 9.26
N ALA A 72 -13.11 -12.07 9.33
CA ALA A 72 -12.47 -13.04 10.21
C ALA A 72 -11.01 -13.30 9.78
N GLY A 73 -10.74 -13.31 8.47
CA GLY A 73 -9.38 -13.40 7.94
C GLY A 73 -8.52 -12.20 8.31
N VAL A 74 -9.07 -10.99 8.22
CA VAL A 74 -8.33 -9.77 8.59
C VAL A 74 -8.12 -9.68 10.11
N ASP A 75 -9.10 -10.11 10.92
CA ASP A 75 -8.95 -10.21 12.37
C ASP A 75 -7.86 -11.19 12.77
N TYR A 76 -7.80 -12.34 12.11
CA TYR A 76 -6.70 -13.29 12.27
C TYR A 76 -5.35 -12.64 11.93
N LEU A 77 -5.25 -11.93 10.81
CA LEU A 77 -4.02 -11.23 10.42
C LEU A 77 -3.57 -10.25 11.52
N LEU A 78 -4.47 -9.42 12.03
CA LEU A 78 -4.15 -8.43 13.05
C LEU A 78 -3.71 -9.10 14.36
N LYS A 79 -4.45 -10.10 14.83
CA LYS A 79 -4.19 -10.73 16.12
C LYS A 79 -3.00 -11.69 16.07
N ASP A 80 -3.02 -12.64 15.15
CA ASP A 80 -2.08 -13.78 15.15
C ASP A 80 -0.77 -13.48 14.43
N VAL A 81 -0.71 -12.41 13.63
CA VAL A 81 0.53 -11.98 12.94
C VAL A 81 1.04 -10.66 13.52
N TYR A 82 0.26 -9.58 13.49
CA TYR A 82 0.76 -8.26 13.93
C TYR A 82 1.08 -8.23 15.43
N GLU A 83 0.20 -8.73 16.30
CA GLU A 83 0.50 -8.76 17.75
C GLU A 83 1.63 -9.75 18.06
N LYS A 84 1.59 -10.95 17.46
CA LYS A 84 2.58 -12.02 17.70
C LYS A 84 4.01 -11.58 17.36
N TYR A 85 4.20 -10.96 16.20
CA TYR A 85 5.52 -10.53 15.71
C TYR A 85 5.81 -9.05 16.01
N GLN A 86 4.95 -8.36 16.78
CA GLN A 86 5.08 -6.94 17.15
C GLN A 86 5.32 -6.03 15.93
N LEU A 87 4.59 -6.27 14.85
CA LEU A 87 4.75 -5.53 13.60
C LEU A 87 4.01 -4.19 13.65
N ASN A 88 4.61 -3.16 13.06
CA ASN A 88 3.93 -1.88 12.88
C ASN A 88 2.97 -1.95 11.69
N MET A 89 1.70 -1.59 11.88
CA MET A 89 0.76 -1.47 10.78
C MET A 89 1.14 -0.29 9.88
N ARG A 90 1.33 -0.53 8.58
CA ARG A 90 1.52 0.52 7.58
C ARG A 90 0.36 0.52 6.60
N SER A 91 -0.01 1.71 6.12
CA SER A 91 -1.09 1.88 5.14
C SER A 91 -0.87 1.13 3.82
N CYS A 92 0.38 0.73 3.49
CA CYS A 92 0.69 -0.07 2.31
C CYS A 92 0.49 -1.58 2.51
N HIS A 93 0.56 -2.09 3.74
CA HIS A 93 0.51 -3.52 3.99
C HIS A 93 -0.77 -4.21 3.48
N PRO A 94 -1.98 -3.65 3.60
CA PRO A 94 -3.19 -4.29 3.06
C PRO A 94 -3.08 -4.62 1.57
N ARG A 95 -2.52 -3.68 0.79
CA ARG A 95 -2.29 -3.88 -0.65
C ARG A 95 -1.25 -4.95 -0.89
N ASP A 96 -0.10 -4.83 -0.22
CA ASP A 96 1.04 -5.69 -0.50
C ASP A 96 0.76 -7.15 -0.08
N ILE A 97 0.10 -7.35 1.07
CA ILE A 97 -0.35 -8.68 1.53
C ILE A 97 -1.36 -9.27 0.55
N LEU A 98 -2.36 -8.50 0.12
CA LEU A 98 -3.35 -9.00 -0.84
C LEU A 98 -2.71 -9.35 -2.20
N GLU A 99 -1.71 -8.59 -2.63
CA GLU A 99 -0.95 -8.90 -3.85
C GLU A 99 -0.19 -10.23 -3.74
N GLN A 100 0.38 -10.53 -2.57
CA GLN A 100 0.97 -11.84 -2.32
C GLN A 100 -0.09 -12.95 -2.35
N ILE A 101 -1.24 -12.76 -1.70
CA ILE A 101 -2.35 -13.73 -1.73
C ILE A 101 -2.78 -14.03 -3.17
N VAL A 102 -2.99 -13.00 -3.98
CA VAL A 102 -3.38 -13.14 -5.39
C VAL A 102 -2.29 -13.85 -6.20
N SER A 103 -1.02 -13.53 -5.97
CA SER A 103 0.11 -14.18 -6.63
C SER A 103 0.18 -15.68 -6.30
N ILE A 104 0.06 -16.04 -5.01
CA ILE A 104 0.06 -17.43 -4.54
C ILE A 104 -1.14 -18.19 -5.12
N ALA A 105 -2.33 -17.60 -5.08
CA ALA A 105 -3.55 -18.21 -5.61
C ALA A 105 -3.44 -18.47 -7.12
N LYS A 106 -2.91 -17.49 -7.86
CA LYS A 106 -2.65 -17.62 -9.30
C LYS A 106 -1.64 -18.73 -9.61
N PHE A 107 -0.56 -18.83 -8.84
CA PHE A 107 0.43 -19.91 -9.00
C PHE A 107 -0.19 -21.30 -8.79
N ASN A 108 -1.07 -21.43 -7.79
CA ASN A 108 -1.75 -22.69 -7.47
C ASN A 108 -3.02 -22.94 -8.31
N SER A 109 -3.36 -22.05 -9.26
CA SER A 109 -4.58 -22.12 -10.09
C SER A 109 -5.89 -22.23 -9.29
N VAL A 110 -5.96 -21.54 -8.15
CA VAL A 110 -7.15 -21.49 -7.28
C VAL A 110 -7.62 -20.04 -7.07
N PRO A 111 -8.89 -19.82 -6.69
CA PRO A 111 -9.38 -18.48 -6.37
C PRO A 111 -8.66 -17.87 -5.15
N PRO A 112 -8.29 -16.57 -5.17
CA PRO A 112 -7.73 -15.89 -4.00
C PRO A 112 -8.78 -15.76 -2.90
N THR A 113 -8.42 -16.12 -1.68
CA THR A 113 -9.27 -15.98 -0.50
C THR A 113 -8.46 -15.43 0.67
N LEU A 114 -9.11 -14.72 1.60
CA LEU A 114 -8.49 -14.29 2.86
C LEU A 114 -8.51 -15.40 3.91
N SER A 115 -8.26 -16.64 3.50
CA SER A 115 -8.16 -17.75 4.43
C SER A 115 -6.86 -17.67 5.22
N LYS A 116 -6.86 -18.24 6.44
CA LYS A 116 -5.67 -18.35 7.30
C LYS A 116 -4.45 -18.86 6.54
N THR A 117 -4.60 -19.90 5.73
CA THR A 117 -3.49 -20.49 4.96
C THR A 117 -2.88 -19.52 3.94
N PHE A 118 -3.71 -18.75 3.23
CA PHE A 118 -3.20 -17.76 2.28
C PHE A 118 -2.55 -16.58 2.98
N ILE A 119 -3.14 -16.14 4.10
CA ILE A 119 -2.60 -15.06 4.93
C ILE A 119 -1.24 -15.46 5.49
N ASP A 120 -1.11 -16.63 6.09
CA ASP A 120 0.15 -17.11 6.65
C ASP A 120 1.26 -17.17 5.59
N ARG A 121 0.95 -17.70 4.40
CA ARG A 121 1.92 -17.75 3.29
C ARG A 121 2.30 -16.36 2.80
N ALA A 122 1.32 -15.47 2.62
CA ALA A 122 1.56 -14.10 2.19
C ALA A 122 2.42 -13.34 3.20
N CYS A 123 2.13 -13.47 4.49
CA CYS A 123 2.87 -12.85 5.58
C CYS A 123 4.28 -13.43 5.73
N HIS A 124 4.45 -14.76 5.59
CA HIS A 124 5.78 -15.38 5.56
C HIS A 124 6.62 -14.80 4.43
N THR A 125 6.07 -14.69 3.21
CA THR A 125 6.80 -14.15 2.07
C THR A 125 7.11 -12.65 2.20
N TYR A 126 6.17 -11.86 2.75
CA TYR A 126 6.32 -10.41 2.82
C TYR A 126 7.14 -9.93 4.04
N PHE A 127 6.90 -10.52 5.22
CA PHE A 127 7.55 -10.13 6.47
C PHE A 127 8.72 -11.05 6.87
N PHE A 128 8.95 -12.15 6.14
CA PHE A 128 9.95 -13.17 6.48
C PHE A 128 9.75 -13.79 7.88
N VAL A 129 8.49 -13.92 8.31
CA VAL A 129 8.09 -14.55 9.59
C VAL A 129 7.77 -16.03 9.38
N GLU A 130 8.04 -16.89 10.38
CA GLU A 130 7.75 -18.32 10.26
C GLU A 130 6.26 -18.60 9.96
N ALA A 131 6.00 -19.40 8.93
CA ALA A 131 4.66 -19.84 8.61
C ALA A 131 4.22 -20.89 9.63
N ALA A 132 2.96 -20.83 10.08
CA ALA A 132 2.38 -21.94 10.83
C ALA A 132 2.47 -23.22 9.98
N GLU A 133 2.98 -24.30 10.57
CA GLU A 133 3.32 -25.56 9.90
C GLU A 133 2.19 -26.03 8.96
N TYR A 134 2.53 -26.21 7.68
CA TYR A 134 1.61 -26.68 6.64
C TYR A 134 1.65 -28.20 6.57
N ASP A 135 0.54 -28.85 6.92
CA ASP A 135 0.35 -30.30 6.73
C ASP A 135 0.35 -30.62 5.23
N GLN A 136 1.33 -31.41 4.78
CA GLN A 136 1.54 -31.85 3.39
C GLN A 136 0.50 -32.90 2.96
N LYS A 137 -0.80 -32.59 3.03
CA LYS A 137 -1.85 -33.45 2.49
C LYS A 137 -2.56 -32.80 1.31
N MET A 138 -1.88 -32.84 0.18
CA MET A 138 -2.51 -32.80 -1.13
C MET A 138 -1.66 -33.67 -2.08
N SER A 139 -1.72 -34.98 -1.86
CA SER A 139 -1.31 -36.05 -2.78
C SER A 139 -2.47 -37.03 -2.88
#